data_AF-A0A0H5QJX7-F1
#
_entry.id   AF-A0A0H5QJX7-F1
#
_cell.length_a   1.000
_cell.length_b   1.000
_cell.length_c   1.000
_cell.angle_alpha   90.00
_cell.angle_beta   90.00
_cell.angle_gamma   90.00
#
_symmetry.space_group_name_H-M   'P 1'
#
loop_
_entity.id
_entity.type
_entity.pdbx_description
1 polymer ?
#
loop_
_entity_poly.entity_id
_entity_poly.type
_entity_poly.pdbx_seq_one_letter_code
_entity_poly.pdbx_strand_id
1 'polypeptide(L)'
;MSKAGQGGSSLNERLALKLEEDRKQIEAMLLSEHRKLGQSLLDASQAEFSTIQNVIHAQSQRTVQSMRVMLRWPLWTATGCLAIVLTSLALLWAVTWWLREDLAGIRTATISERQALADLEAQTNKLRVTTSKEGTFLVLPEGIDASQIWTCGKQPCLRIGE
;
A
#
# COMPACT_ATOMS: atom_id res chain seq x y z
N MET A 1 -13.70 13.16 -119.05
CA MET A 1 -12.82 13.21 -117.86
C MET A 1 -13.39 14.26 -116.90
N SER A 2 -13.82 13.85 -115.70
CA SER A 2 -14.06 14.68 -114.50
C SER A 2 -15.12 14.00 -113.62
N LYS A 3 -14.70 13.03 -112.81
CA LYS A 3 -15.54 12.41 -111.77
C LYS A 3 -14.65 11.90 -110.63
N ALA A 4 -13.89 12.82 -110.01
CA ALA A 4 -13.00 12.49 -108.89
C ALA A 4 -13.07 13.49 -107.72
N GLY A 5 -13.90 14.56 -107.80
CA GLY A 5 -13.87 15.66 -106.82
C GLY A 5 -14.84 15.58 -105.64
N GLN A 6 -15.92 14.78 -105.69
CA GLN A 6 -16.98 14.82 -104.65
C GLN A 6 -16.84 13.77 -103.53
N GLY A 7 -16.09 12.68 -103.73
CA GLY A 7 -15.93 11.62 -102.71
C GLY A 7 -15.04 12.05 -101.53
N GLY A 8 -13.99 12.84 -101.79
CA GLY A 8 -13.02 13.26 -100.78
C GLY A 8 -13.58 14.20 -99.71
N SER A 9 -14.55 15.06 -100.06
CA SER A 9 -15.16 16.00 -99.10
C SER A 9 -15.99 15.28 -98.05
N SER A 10 -16.79 14.29 -98.45
CA SER A 10 -17.65 13.51 -97.53
C SER A 10 -16.87 12.58 -96.60
N LEU A 11 -15.70 12.10 -97.04
CA LEU A 11 -14.81 11.27 -96.23
C LEU A 11 -14.06 12.11 -95.20
N ASN A 12 -13.58 13.29 -95.58
CA ASN A 12 -12.91 14.21 -94.67
C ASN A 12 -13.87 14.73 -93.58
N GLU A 13 -15.12 15.02 -93.93
CA GLU A 13 -16.14 15.44 -92.95
C GLU A 13 -16.50 14.32 -91.97
N ARG A 14 -16.61 13.07 -92.45
CA ARG A 14 -16.79 11.90 -91.58
C ARG A 14 -15.59 11.65 -90.67
N LEU A 15 -14.38 11.84 -91.16
CA LEU A 15 -13.16 11.71 -90.34
C LEU A 15 -13.10 12.79 -89.26
N ALA A 16 -13.48 14.03 -89.58
CA ALA A 16 -13.55 15.12 -88.60
C ALA A 16 -14.59 14.85 -87.51
N LEU A 17 -15.79 14.39 -87.89
CA LEU A 17 -16.83 14.01 -86.93
C LEU A 17 -16.39 12.85 -86.03
N LYS A 18 -15.74 11.83 -86.61
CA LYS A 18 -15.24 10.69 -85.84
C LYS A 18 -14.12 11.09 -84.88
N LEU A 19 -13.22 11.98 -85.29
CA LEU A 19 -12.19 12.55 -84.43
C LEU A 19 -12.79 13.34 -83.25
N GLU A 20 -13.87 14.08 -83.49
CA GLU A 20 -14.55 14.83 -82.44
C GLU A 20 -15.32 13.90 -81.47
N GLU A 21 -15.93 12.84 -82.00
CA GLU A 21 -16.61 11.80 -81.21
C GLU A 21 -15.61 11.00 -80.37
N ASP A 22 -14.50 10.55 -80.96
CA ASP A 22 -13.39 9.87 -80.27
C ASP A 22 -12.81 10.79 -79.19
N ARG A 23 -12.65 12.09 -79.47
CA ARG A 23 -12.17 13.05 -78.47
C ARG A 23 -13.13 13.18 -77.29
N LYS A 24 -14.42 13.34 -77.54
CA LYS A 24 -15.45 13.42 -76.48
C LYS A 24 -15.53 12.12 -75.68
N GLN A 25 -15.36 10.97 -76.35
CA GLN A 25 -15.36 9.67 -75.71
C GLN A 25 -14.14 9.48 -74.80
N ILE A 26 -12.95 9.90 -75.25
CA ILE A 26 -11.72 9.87 -74.44
C ILE A 26 -11.85 10.80 -73.24
N GLU A 27 -12.35 12.03 -73.44
CA GLU A 27 -12.57 12.98 -72.34
C GLU A 27 -13.58 12.44 -71.31
N ALA A 28 -14.67 11.82 -71.75
CA ALA A 28 -15.66 11.18 -70.88
C ALA A 28 -15.07 9.98 -70.12
N MET A 29 -14.29 9.13 -70.80
CA MET A 29 -13.63 7.98 -70.18
C MET A 29 -12.62 8.44 -69.11
N LEU A 30 -11.80 9.44 -69.44
CA LEU A 30 -10.79 10.01 -68.54
C LEU A 30 -11.42 10.65 -67.30
N LEU A 31 -12.54 11.37 -67.46
CA LEU A 31 -13.31 11.88 -66.32
C LEU A 31 -13.91 10.76 -65.46
N SER A 32 -14.37 9.68 -66.09
CA SER A 32 -14.94 8.54 -65.37
C SER A 32 -13.87 7.78 -64.58
N GLU A 33 -12.67 7.60 -65.14
CA GLU A 33 -11.55 6.98 -64.46
C GLU A 33 -11.04 7.83 -63.31
N HIS A 34 -10.90 9.15 -63.50
CA HIS A 34 -10.54 10.05 -62.41
C HIS A 34 -11.55 10.04 -61.27
N ARG A 35 -12.85 10.02 -61.57
CA ARG A 35 -13.87 9.86 -60.52
C ARG A 35 -13.74 8.53 -59.81
N LYS A 36 -13.55 7.45 -60.56
CA LYS A 36 -13.41 6.10 -59.99
C LYS A 36 -12.19 5.98 -59.09
N LEU A 37 -11.05 6.53 -59.52
CA LEU A 37 -9.82 6.60 -58.74
C LEU A 37 -10.01 7.45 -57.47
N GLY A 38 -10.62 8.63 -57.60
CA GLY A 38 -10.91 9.49 -56.45
C GLY A 38 -11.83 8.80 -55.44
N GLN A 39 -12.84 8.09 -55.91
CA GLN A 39 -13.79 7.38 -55.07
C GLN A 39 -13.14 6.15 -54.40
N SER A 40 -12.31 5.38 -55.10
CA SER A 40 -11.55 4.29 -54.49
C SER A 40 -10.55 4.77 -53.45
N LEU A 41 -9.96 5.96 -53.65
CA LEU A 41 -9.00 6.54 -52.72
C LEU A 41 -9.71 7.04 -51.46
N LEU A 42 -10.90 7.62 -51.60
CA LEU A 42 -11.77 7.98 -50.48
C LEU A 42 -12.21 6.74 -49.69
N ASP A 43 -12.70 5.69 -50.36
CA ASP A 43 -13.13 4.44 -49.71
C ASP A 43 -11.97 3.78 -48.95
N ALA A 44 -10.79 3.68 -49.58
CA ALA A 44 -9.60 3.15 -48.94
C ALA A 44 -9.20 4.00 -47.71
N SER A 45 -9.21 5.33 -47.85
CA SER A 45 -8.88 6.21 -46.72
C SER A 45 -9.87 6.07 -45.56
N GLN A 46 -11.17 5.93 -45.86
CA GLN A 46 -12.22 5.79 -44.84
C GLN A 46 -12.12 4.45 -44.10
N ALA A 47 -11.81 3.38 -44.84
CA ALA A 47 -11.55 2.07 -44.25
C ALA A 47 -10.34 2.11 -43.29
N GLU A 48 -9.24 2.73 -43.71
CA GLU A 48 -8.04 2.93 -42.88
C GLU A 48 -8.35 3.79 -41.63
N PHE A 49 -9.06 4.91 -41.79
CA PHE A 49 -9.46 5.77 -40.65
C PHE A 49 -10.33 5.02 -39.65
N SER A 50 -11.30 4.24 -40.11
CA SER A 50 -12.16 3.44 -39.22
C SER A 50 -11.36 2.37 -38.45
N THR A 51 -10.35 1.79 -39.10
CA THR A 51 -9.47 0.79 -38.48
C THR A 51 -8.57 1.44 -37.44
N ILE A 52 -7.94 2.57 -37.77
CA ILE A 52 -7.12 3.35 -36.82
C ILE A 52 -7.95 3.79 -35.62
N GLN A 53 -9.16 4.29 -35.84
CA GLN A 53 -10.04 4.72 -34.76
C GLN A 53 -10.40 3.55 -33.82
N ASN A 54 -10.71 2.38 -34.37
CA ASN A 54 -10.98 1.18 -33.58
C ASN A 54 -9.75 0.71 -32.79
N VAL A 55 -8.55 0.76 -33.40
CA VAL A 55 -7.30 0.42 -32.72
C VAL A 55 -7.01 1.40 -31.57
N ILE A 56 -7.19 2.70 -31.79
CA ILE A 56 -6.99 3.73 -30.75
C ILE A 56 -7.98 3.52 -29.60
N HIS A 57 -9.26 3.28 -29.89
CA HIS A 57 -10.25 3.02 -28.84
C HIS A 57 -9.94 1.73 -28.06
N ALA A 58 -9.56 0.65 -28.75
CA ALA A 58 -9.18 -0.60 -28.12
C ALA A 58 -7.92 -0.44 -27.24
N GLN A 59 -6.93 0.31 -27.70
CA GLN A 59 -5.70 0.57 -26.96
C GLN A 59 -5.95 1.46 -25.74
N SER A 60 -6.80 2.49 -25.88
CA SER A 60 -7.19 3.36 -24.78
C SER A 60 -7.93 2.58 -23.69
N GLN A 61 -8.90 1.74 -24.04
CA GLN A 61 -9.61 0.91 -23.07
C GLN A 61 -8.70 -0.08 -22.36
N ARG A 62 -7.77 -0.74 -23.08
CA ARG A 62 -6.78 -1.65 -22.48
C ARG A 62 -5.83 -0.93 -21.53
N THR A 63 -5.41 0.29 -21.88
CA THR A 63 -4.54 1.11 -21.02
C THR A 63 -5.25 1.53 -19.74
N VAL A 64 -6.51 1.98 -19.84
CA VAL A 64 -7.30 2.40 -18.67
C VAL A 64 -7.62 1.22 -17.74
N GLN A 65 -7.93 0.04 -18.30
CA GLN A 65 -8.18 -1.16 -17.49
C GLN A 65 -6.91 -1.66 -16.80
N SER A 66 -5.79 -1.70 -17.51
CA SER A 66 -4.47 -2.03 -16.96
C SER A 66 -4.10 -1.09 -15.81
N MET A 67 -4.28 0.22 -16.01
CA MET A 67 -3.92 1.23 -15.02
C MET A 67 -4.76 1.12 -13.74
N ARG A 68 -6.07 0.80 -13.83
CA ARG A 68 -6.91 0.59 -12.63
C ARG A 68 -6.47 -0.61 -11.80
N VAL A 69 -6.08 -1.71 -12.44
CA VAL A 69 -5.65 -2.92 -11.72
C VAL A 69 -4.28 -2.68 -11.07
N MET A 70 -3.39 -1.96 -11.76
CA MET A 70 -2.06 -1.62 -11.26
C MET A 70 -2.09 -0.62 -10.10
N LEU A 71 -3.03 0.33 -10.08
CA LEU A 71 -3.21 1.29 -8.99
C LEU A 71 -3.95 0.72 -7.77
N ARG A 72 -4.73 -0.35 -7.93
CA ARG A 72 -5.47 -0.94 -6.81
C ARG A 72 -4.52 -1.63 -5.82
N TRP A 73 -3.55 -2.39 -6.31
CA TRP A 73 -2.57 -3.10 -5.47
C TRP A 73 -1.78 -2.23 -4.47
N PRO A 74 -1.17 -1.09 -4.88
CA PRO A 74 -0.38 -0.26 -3.97
C PRO A 74 -1.23 0.47 -2.91
N LEU A 75 -2.51 0.73 -3.20
CA LEU A 75 -3.41 1.34 -2.22
C LEU A 75 -3.68 0.41 -1.04
N TRP A 76 -3.96 -0.87 -1.31
CA TRP A 76 -4.20 -1.86 -0.24
C TRP A 76 -2.96 -2.13 0.61
N THR A 77 -1.76 -2.15 -0.01
CA THR A 77 -0.52 -2.33 0.74
C THR A 77 -0.20 -1.12 1.61
N ALA A 78 -0.42 0.11 1.10
CA ALA A 78 -0.25 1.33 1.88
C ALA A 78 -1.21 1.39 3.08
N THR A 79 -2.50 1.06 2.88
CA THR A 79 -3.48 1.02 3.97
C THR A 79 -3.14 -0.05 5.00
N GLY A 80 -2.71 -1.23 4.56
CA GLY A 80 -2.28 -2.30 5.47
C GLY A 80 -1.07 -1.89 6.32
N CYS A 81 -0.07 -1.26 5.70
CA CYS A 81 1.12 -0.79 6.41
C CYS A 81 0.77 0.29 7.45
N LEU A 82 -0.08 1.26 7.08
CA LEU A 82 -0.54 2.30 8.00
C LEU A 82 -1.31 1.70 9.19
N ALA A 83 -2.18 0.72 8.94
CA ALA A 83 -2.94 0.04 10.00
C ALA A 83 -2.00 -0.68 11.00
N ILE A 84 -0.95 -1.35 10.51
CA ILE A 84 0.03 -2.02 11.37
C ILE A 84 0.78 -1.01 12.25
N VAL A 85 1.19 0.13 11.68
CA VAL A 85 1.88 1.18 12.44
C VAL A 85 0.97 1.81 13.50
N LEU A 86 -0.28 2.08 13.17
CA LEU A 86 -1.22 2.67 14.12
C LEU A 86 -1.59 1.70 15.25
N THR A 87 -1.80 0.43 14.92
CA THR A 87 -2.10 -0.61 15.92
C THR A 87 -0.92 -0.87 16.86
N SER A 88 0.31 -0.90 16.34
CA SER A 88 1.51 -1.07 17.18
C SER A 88 1.72 0.13 18.12
N LEU A 89 1.49 1.35 17.63
CA LEU A 89 1.59 2.55 18.45
C LEU A 89 0.54 2.59 19.57
N ALA A 90 -0.70 2.19 19.24
CA ALA A 90 -1.79 2.10 20.22
C ALA A 90 -1.51 1.04 21.29
N LEU A 91 -0.98 -0.13 20.90
CA LEU A 91 -0.59 -1.19 21.84
C LEU A 91 0.53 -0.73 22.78
N LEU A 92 1.56 -0.07 22.25
CA LEU A 92 2.65 0.48 23.07
C LEU A 92 2.13 1.50 24.10
N TRP A 93 1.21 2.37 23.69
CA TRP A 93 0.56 3.33 24.59
C TRP A 93 -0.26 2.66 25.69
N ALA A 94 -1.05 1.65 25.34
CA ALA A 94 -1.85 0.91 26.30
C ALA A 94 -0.98 0.17 27.34
N VAL A 95 0.08 -0.51 26.88
CA VAL A 95 1.01 -1.23 27.77
C VAL A 95 1.74 -0.27 28.70
N THR A 96 2.22 0.87 28.18
CA THR A 96 2.92 1.86 29.01
C THR A 96 2.01 2.51 30.04
N TRP A 97 0.75 2.76 29.72
CA TRP A 97 -0.24 3.22 30.70
C TRP A 97 -0.45 2.20 31.81
N TRP A 98 -0.66 0.93 31.44
CA TRP A 98 -0.90 -0.13 32.40
C TRP A 98 0.29 -0.36 33.34
N LEU A 99 1.52 -0.37 32.80
CA LEU A 99 2.74 -0.45 33.61
C LEU A 99 2.83 0.69 34.62
N ARG A 100 2.41 1.91 34.24
CA ARG A 100 2.47 3.09 35.10
C ARG A 100 1.51 2.98 36.28
N GLU A 101 0.31 2.45 36.04
CA GLU A 101 -0.70 2.19 37.07
C GLU A 101 -0.20 1.14 38.07
N ASP A 102 0.37 0.06 37.56
CA ASP A 102 0.86 -1.06 38.38
C ASP A 102 2.08 -0.66 39.23
N LEU A 103 3.02 0.10 38.66
CA LEU A 103 4.15 0.69 39.38
C LEU A 103 3.71 1.65 40.50
N ALA A 104 2.60 2.37 40.31
CA ALA A 104 2.06 3.26 41.34
C ALA A 104 1.49 2.45 42.52
N GLY A 105 0.76 1.36 42.24
CA GLY A 105 0.24 0.45 43.26
C GLY A 105 1.34 -0.28 44.03
N ILE A 106 2.38 -0.75 43.34
CA ILE A 106 3.51 -1.42 43.99
C ILE A 106 4.29 -0.45 44.89
N ARG A 107 4.47 0.81 44.46
CA ARG A 107 5.14 1.83 45.30
C ARG A 107 4.37 2.12 46.59
N THR A 108 3.05 2.27 46.52
CA THR A 108 2.24 2.54 47.72
C THR A 108 2.26 1.35 48.67
N ALA A 109 2.15 0.12 48.15
CA ALA A 109 2.29 -1.10 48.95
C ALA A 109 3.66 -1.21 49.64
N THR A 110 4.75 -0.91 48.91
CA THR A 110 6.11 -0.93 49.48
C THR A 110 6.30 0.13 50.57
N ILE A 111 5.70 1.31 50.39
CA ILE A 111 5.75 2.39 51.40
C ILE A 111 4.94 1.99 52.64
N SER A 112 3.76 1.39 52.48
CA SER A 112 2.96 0.92 53.61
C SER A 112 3.62 -0.24 54.35
N GLU A 113 4.27 -1.17 53.64
CA GLU A 113 5.02 -2.26 54.27
C GLU A 113 6.24 -1.73 55.02
N ARG A 114 6.97 -0.75 54.45
CA ARG A 114 8.08 -0.10 55.16
C ARG A 114 7.64 0.70 56.37
N GLN A 115 6.49 1.36 56.31
CA GLN A 115 5.91 2.07 57.46
C GLN A 115 5.44 1.08 58.53
N ALA A 116 4.80 -0.03 58.15
CA ALA A 116 4.45 -1.09 59.08
C ALA A 116 5.71 -1.69 59.72
N LEU A 117 6.76 -1.98 58.94
CA LEU A 117 8.04 -2.45 59.48
C LEU A 117 8.68 -1.44 60.43
N ALA A 118 8.62 -0.14 60.12
CA ALA A 118 9.15 0.91 61.00
C ALA A 118 8.34 1.08 62.29
N ASP A 119 7.02 0.94 62.22
CA ASP A 119 6.13 1.02 63.39
C ASP A 119 6.26 -0.25 64.26
N LEU A 120 6.41 -1.42 63.65
CA LEU A 120 6.77 -2.66 64.35
C LEU A 120 8.17 -2.55 64.97
N GLU A 121 9.17 -1.99 64.29
CA GLU A 121 10.52 -1.79 64.84
C GLU A 121 10.53 -0.80 66.02
N ALA A 122 9.67 0.24 65.96
CA ALA A 122 9.47 1.20 67.05
C ALA A 122 8.74 0.58 68.26
N GLN A 123 7.74 -0.28 68.02
CA GLN A 123 7.02 -0.98 69.08
C GLN A 123 7.81 -2.15 69.68
N THR A 124 8.73 -2.76 68.93
CA THR A 124 9.49 -3.95 69.35
C THR A 124 10.91 -3.69 69.84
N ASN A 125 11.30 -2.43 70.08
CA ASN A 125 12.56 -2.08 70.74
C ASN A 125 13.80 -2.71 70.04
N LYS A 126 13.88 -2.57 68.70
CA LYS A 126 15.00 -3.02 67.83
C LYS A 126 15.20 -4.53 67.68
N LEU A 127 14.14 -5.34 67.68
CA LEU A 127 14.25 -6.74 67.26
C LEU A 127 14.56 -6.81 65.75
N ARG A 128 15.81 -7.11 65.38
CA ARG A 128 16.19 -7.33 63.98
C ARG A 128 16.00 -8.79 63.62
N VAL A 129 15.24 -9.06 62.56
CA VAL A 129 15.12 -10.40 61.99
C VAL A 129 16.12 -10.53 60.86
N THR A 130 17.08 -11.44 60.99
CA THR A 130 18.04 -11.74 59.93
C THR A 130 17.82 -13.16 59.42
N THR A 131 17.57 -13.28 58.12
CA THR A 131 17.38 -14.56 57.47
C THR A 131 18.72 -15.02 56.90
N SER A 132 19.22 -16.16 57.39
CA SER A 132 20.44 -16.81 56.88
C SER A 132 20.07 -18.16 56.25
N LYS A 133 21.01 -18.79 55.55
CA LYS A 133 20.80 -20.05 54.81
C LYS A 133 20.38 -21.25 55.68
N GLU A 134 20.37 -21.10 57.00
CA GLU A 134 20.05 -22.12 58.00
C GLU A 134 18.72 -21.85 58.76
N GLY A 135 17.99 -20.79 58.40
CA GLY A 135 16.70 -20.43 59.00
C GLY A 135 16.57 -18.94 59.32
N THR A 136 15.39 -18.57 59.83
CA THR A 136 15.05 -17.19 60.24
C THR A 136 15.41 -17.00 61.72
N PHE A 137 16.31 -16.06 62.02
CA PHE A 137 16.75 -15.79 63.38
C PHE A 137 16.26 -14.44 63.87
N LEU A 138 15.76 -14.40 65.12
CA LEU A 138 15.34 -13.17 65.79
C LEU A 138 16.48 -12.68 66.70
N VAL A 139 17.05 -11.51 66.40
CA VAL A 139 18.11 -10.88 67.21
C VAL A 139 17.47 -10.11 68.35
N LEU A 140 17.77 -10.48 69.60
CA LEU A 140 17.24 -9.81 70.80
C LEU A 140 18.11 -8.62 71.22
N PRO A 141 17.52 -7.53 71.75
CA PRO A 141 18.27 -6.41 72.31
C PRO A 141 19.05 -6.81 73.56
N GLU A 142 20.13 -6.08 73.83
CA GLU A 142 21.01 -6.34 74.98
C GLU A 142 20.26 -6.16 76.31
N GLY A 143 20.30 -7.19 77.16
CA GLY A 143 19.74 -7.15 78.51
C GLY A 143 18.60 -8.14 78.82
N ILE A 144 18.26 -9.06 77.92
CA ILE A 144 17.25 -10.11 78.18
C ILE A 144 17.94 -11.45 78.40
N ASP A 145 17.78 -12.01 79.61
CA ASP A 145 18.22 -13.35 79.97
C ASP A 145 17.31 -14.41 79.32
N ALA A 146 17.68 -14.84 78.10
CA ALA A 146 17.08 -16.01 77.47
C ALA A 146 17.95 -17.24 77.75
N SER A 147 17.40 -18.26 78.41
CA SER A 147 18.13 -19.46 78.88
C SER A 147 18.60 -20.43 77.79
N GLN A 148 18.35 -20.13 76.50
CA GLN A 148 18.83 -20.91 75.35
C GLN A 148 19.34 -19.94 74.26
N ILE A 149 20.65 -19.65 74.30
CA ILE A 149 21.28 -18.63 73.43
C ILE A 149 22.04 -19.31 72.29
N TRP A 150 21.69 -18.95 71.05
CA TRP A 150 22.57 -19.11 69.89
C TRP A 150 23.13 -17.73 69.52
N THR A 151 24.38 -17.65 69.06
CA THR A 151 25.02 -16.36 68.72
C THR A 151 25.04 -16.15 67.22
N CYS A 152 24.31 -15.14 66.72
CA CYS A 152 24.49 -14.65 65.35
C CYS A 152 25.43 -13.44 65.38
N GLY A 153 26.73 -13.69 65.23
CA GLY A 153 27.75 -12.65 65.34
C GLY A 153 28.03 -12.26 66.80
N LYS A 154 27.78 -11.00 67.17
CA LYS A 154 28.08 -10.43 68.51
C LYS A 154 26.87 -10.30 69.44
N GLN A 155 25.69 -10.75 69.03
CA GLN A 155 24.44 -10.58 69.80
C GLN A 155 23.71 -11.92 70.01
N PRO A 156 23.01 -12.08 71.14
CA PRO A 156 22.24 -13.29 71.42
C PRO A 156 21.01 -13.37 70.50
N CYS A 157 20.73 -14.55 69.97
CA CYS A 157 19.67 -14.79 69.00
C CYS A 157 18.86 -16.03 69.39
N LEU A 158 17.57 -15.98 69.08
CA LEU A 158 16.63 -17.08 69.25
C LEU A 158 16.28 -17.65 67.87
N ARG A 159 16.45 -18.96 67.71
CA ARG A 159 15.98 -19.69 66.54
C ARG A 159 14.48 -19.85 66.67
N ILE A 160 13.74 -19.31 65.72
CA ILE A 160 12.32 -19.62 65.60
C ILE A 160 12.26 -20.96 64.86
N GLY A 161 11.71 -21.98 65.53
CA GLY A 161 11.49 -23.29 64.92
C GLY A 161 10.52 -23.19 63.73
N GLU A 162 10.70 -24.09 62.76
CA GLU A 162 9.92 -24.19 61.52
C GLU A 162 8.40 -24.05 61.71
#